data_AF-A0AAD7NH10-F1
#
_entry.id   AF-A0AAD7NH10-F1
#
_cell.length_a   1.000
_cell.length_b   1.000
_cell.length_c   1.000
_cell.angle_alpha   90.00
_cell.angle_beta   90.00
_cell.angle_gamma   90.00
#
_symmetry.space_group_name_H-M   'P 1'
#
loop_
_entity.id
_entity.type
_entity.pdbx_description
1 polymer ?
#
loop_
_entity_poly.entity_id
_entity_poly.type
_entity_poly.pdbx_seq_one_letter_code
_entity_poly.pdbx_strand_id
1 'polypeptide(L)'
;MEDDDVGLDLDSVFPEEERPPTPEATVVVYEREEHEGGWREVKIRLVGRASAVGASSVRASSWNAARAFAAYLDATPELYRDRAVLELGAGGGLPGLVAVLNGAGRVVLTDYPDAALIANLEHNVEENVPAALKGRVDVKGYIWGQPVQPLVEGLPSEGFQLIILSDLVFNHSQHEALLQTCERGLASDEDASVLVFYTHHRPHLAHRDMEFFAKAREGGWVCEEILTRRFAPMFPEDSGSEDVRATVHGWRLRRVLEQKSW
;
A
#
# COMPACT_ATOMS: atom_id res chain seq x y z
N MET A 1 54.48 22.65 -31.39
CA MET A 1 53.66 21.48 -31.73
C MET A 1 53.11 21.04 -30.40
N GLU A 2 51.91 21.52 -30.13
CA GLU A 2 51.17 21.25 -28.90
C GLU A 2 50.62 19.83 -28.98
N ASP A 3 50.77 19.07 -27.90
CA ASP A 3 50.20 17.75 -27.75
C ASP A 3 48.68 17.88 -27.52
N ASP A 4 47.89 17.40 -28.47
CA ASP A 4 46.44 17.28 -28.37
C ASP A 4 46.08 16.09 -27.45
N ASP A 5 45.70 16.40 -26.21
CA ASP A 5 44.96 15.49 -25.33
C ASP A 5 43.50 15.47 -25.77
N VAL A 6 43.15 14.49 -26.64
CA VAL A 6 41.78 14.29 -27.08
C VAL A 6 41.04 13.48 -26.00
N GLY A 7 40.55 14.20 -24.99
CA GLY A 7 39.57 13.68 -24.05
C GLY A 7 38.32 13.22 -24.79
N LEU A 8 38.12 11.91 -24.89
CA LEU A 8 36.88 11.31 -25.38
C LEU A 8 35.80 11.51 -24.31
N ASP A 9 35.11 12.63 -24.40
CA ASP A 9 33.94 12.94 -23.58
C ASP A 9 32.79 11.99 -23.97
N LEU A 10 32.50 11.03 -23.09
CA LEU A 10 31.47 10.00 -23.24
C LEU A 10 30.04 10.58 -23.29
N ASP A 11 29.89 11.88 -23.02
CA ASP A 11 28.62 12.62 -23.12
C ASP A 11 28.24 12.98 -24.57
N SER A 12 29.12 12.74 -25.55
CA SER A 12 28.88 13.11 -26.96
C SER A 12 28.17 12.05 -27.82
N VAL A 13 27.90 10.85 -27.28
CA VAL A 13 27.37 9.71 -28.06
C VAL A 13 25.86 9.47 -27.86
N PHE A 14 25.28 9.98 -26.77
CA PHE A 14 23.85 9.87 -26.51
C PHE A 14 23.33 11.18 -25.94
N PRO A 15 22.59 12.02 -26.70
CA PRO A 15 21.82 13.07 -26.07
C PRO A 15 20.87 12.41 -25.07
N GLU A 16 21.05 12.70 -23.77
CA GLU A 16 20.04 12.36 -22.77
C GLU A 16 18.74 13.00 -23.25
N GLU A 17 17.79 12.18 -23.72
CA GLU A 17 16.46 12.67 -24.07
C GLU A 17 15.95 13.48 -22.88
N GLU A 18 15.60 14.75 -23.10
CA GLU A 18 15.05 15.62 -22.06
C GLU A 18 13.93 14.86 -21.36
N ARG A 19 14.13 14.57 -20.08
CA ARG A 19 13.13 13.87 -19.28
C ARG A 19 11.84 14.69 -19.36
N PRO A 20 10.71 14.10 -19.80
CA PRO A 20 9.46 14.83 -19.78
C PRO A 20 9.18 15.33 -18.35
N PRO A 21 8.60 16.54 -18.20
CA PRO A 21 8.34 17.10 -16.89
C PRO A 21 7.50 16.12 -16.06
N THR A 22 7.86 15.97 -14.80
CA THR A 22 7.03 15.23 -13.84
C THR A 22 5.65 15.90 -13.85
N PRO A 23 4.55 15.17 -14.10
CA PRO A 23 3.23 15.78 -14.16
C PRO A 23 2.84 16.29 -12.78
N GLU A 24 1.94 17.26 -12.80
CA GLU A 24 1.38 17.83 -11.59
C GLU A 24 0.68 16.77 -10.74
N ALA A 25 0.89 16.86 -9.43
CA ALA A 25 0.22 16.00 -8.47
C ALA A 25 -1.30 16.19 -8.59
N THR A 26 -2.04 15.09 -8.68
CA THR A 26 -3.50 15.12 -8.76
C THR A 26 -4.08 14.86 -7.38
N VAL A 27 -5.05 15.66 -6.95
CA VAL A 27 -5.80 15.42 -5.71
C VAL A 27 -7.08 14.65 -6.05
N VAL A 28 -7.30 13.56 -5.34
CA VAL A 28 -8.56 12.79 -5.39
C VAL A 28 -9.22 12.84 -4.02
N VAL A 29 -10.53 12.79 -3.99
CA VAL A 29 -11.31 12.79 -2.73
C VAL A 29 -11.93 11.42 -2.53
N TYR A 30 -11.66 10.81 -1.39
CA TYR A 30 -12.42 9.68 -0.89
C TYR A 30 -13.57 10.20 -0.04
N GLU A 31 -14.80 9.91 -0.48
CA GLU A 31 -16.01 10.14 0.31
C GLU A 31 -16.35 8.85 1.06
N ARG A 32 -16.49 8.96 2.38
CA ARG A 32 -16.82 7.84 3.26
C ARG A 32 -18.22 7.32 2.95
N GLU A 33 -18.36 6.01 2.79
CA GLU A 33 -19.64 5.37 2.42
C GLU A 33 -20.67 5.41 3.56
N GLU A 34 -20.22 5.22 4.81
CA GLU A 34 -21.07 5.32 6.00
C GLU A 34 -20.73 6.60 6.78
N HIS A 35 -21.74 7.37 7.16
CA HIS A 35 -21.55 8.69 7.76
C HIS A 35 -21.54 8.69 9.31
N GLU A 36 -21.38 7.53 9.94
CA GLU A 36 -21.28 7.44 11.40
C GLU A 36 -19.86 7.74 11.87
N GLY A 37 -19.60 8.96 12.36
CA GLY A 37 -18.30 9.32 12.96
C GLY A 37 -17.90 10.79 12.74
N GLY A 38 -16.66 11.11 13.11
CA GLY A 38 -16.15 12.49 13.17
C GLY A 38 -15.60 13.07 11.87
N TRP A 39 -15.59 12.31 10.76
CA TRP A 39 -15.04 12.74 9.46
C TRP A 39 -15.89 12.19 8.31
N ARG A 40 -15.80 12.84 7.14
CA ARG A 40 -16.60 12.53 5.93
C ARG A 40 -15.78 12.28 4.69
N GLU A 41 -14.64 12.95 4.57
CA GLU A 41 -13.84 12.98 3.37
C GLU A 41 -12.36 12.87 3.73
N VAL A 42 -11.59 12.23 2.86
CA VAL A 42 -10.11 12.21 2.90
C VAL A 42 -9.61 12.66 1.54
N LYS A 43 -8.81 13.74 1.51
CA LYS A 43 -8.19 14.27 0.29
C LYS A 43 -6.81 13.68 0.11
N ILE A 44 -6.61 12.94 -0.96
CA ILE A 44 -5.36 12.24 -1.22
C ILE A 44 -4.67 12.91 -2.40
N ARG A 45 -3.49 13.47 -2.14
CA ARG A 45 -2.56 13.85 -3.19
C ARG A 45 -1.85 12.61 -3.70
N LEU A 46 -1.96 12.35 -5.00
CA LEU A 46 -1.30 11.25 -5.69
C LEU A 46 -0.05 11.75 -6.40
N VAL A 47 1.07 11.04 -6.21
CA VAL A 47 2.31 11.27 -6.95
C VAL A 47 2.44 10.20 -8.02
N GLY A 48 2.62 10.61 -9.27
CA GLY A 48 2.85 9.69 -10.39
C GLY A 48 3.33 10.42 -11.63
N ARG A 49 4.45 9.93 -12.18
CA ARG A 49 4.94 10.28 -13.52
C ARG A 49 3.92 9.86 -14.58
N ALA A 50 3.52 10.76 -15.46
CA ALA A 50 2.68 10.48 -16.62
C ALA A 50 3.64 9.96 -17.68
N SER A 51 3.91 8.67 -17.62
CA SER A 51 4.50 7.96 -18.72
C SER A 51 3.47 6.97 -19.23
N ALA A 52 3.00 7.25 -20.44
CA ALA A 52 2.26 6.39 -21.36
C ALA A 52 0.92 5.76 -20.92
N VAL A 53 0.03 5.71 -21.90
CA VAL A 53 -1.24 4.98 -21.99
C VAL A 53 -1.11 3.60 -21.31
N GLY A 54 -1.61 3.47 -20.08
CA GLY A 54 -1.38 2.30 -19.21
C GLY A 54 -1.11 2.66 -17.73
N ALA A 55 -0.50 3.82 -17.47
CA ALA A 55 -0.37 4.37 -16.12
C ALA A 55 -1.71 4.90 -15.55
N SER A 56 -2.73 5.12 -16.40
CA SER A 56 -4.11 5.45 -16.01
C SER A 56 -4.79 4.26 -15.33
N SER A 57 -4.74 3.07 -15.95
CA SER A 57 -5.41 1.86 -15.45
C SER A 57 -4.87 1.41 -14.11
N VAL A 58 -3.56 1.44 -13.94
CA VAL A 58 -2.90 1.05 -12.68
C VAL A 58 -3.30 2.04 -11.57
N ARG A 59 -3.25 3.35 -11.83
CA ARG A 59 -3.68 4.37 -10.85
C ARG A 59 -5.16 4.22 -10.45
N ALA A 60 -6.06 3.98 -11.41
CA ALA A 60 -7.47 3.73 -11.13
C ALA A 60 -7.71 2.45 -10.34
N SER A 61 -7.01 1.37 -10.69
CA SER A 61 -7.17 0.06 -10.05
C SER A 61 -6.65 0.09 -8.61
N SER A 62 -5.49 0.71 -8.39
CA SER A 62 -4.95 0.95 -7.05
C SER A 62 -5.85 1.84 -6.21
N TRP A 63 -6.47 2.86 -6.83
CA TRP A 63 -7.45 3.70 -6.15
C TRP A 63 -8.71 2.92 -5.76
N ASN A 64 -9.28 2.09 -6.64
CA ASN A 64 -10.44 1.25 -6.30
C ASN A 64 -10.13 0.25 -5.18
N ALA A 65 -8.95 -0.38 -5.20
CA ALA A 65 -8.50 -1.25 -4.13
C ALA A 65 -8.41 -0.48 -2.79
N ALA A 66 -7.78 0.70 -2.79
CA ALA A 66 -7.68 1.55 -1.60
C ALA A 66 -9.05 1.99 -1.07
N ARG A 67 -10.00 2.32 -1.95
CA ARG A 67 -11.39 2.66 -1.58
C ARG A 67 -12.13 1.49 -0.96
N ALA A 68 -12.03 0.30 -1.57
CA ALA A 68 -12.64 -0.91 -1.04
C ALA A 68 -12.05 -1.25 0.34
N PHE A 69 -10.74 -1.10 0.50
CA PHE A 69 -10.04 -1.31 1.76
C PHE A 69 -10.52 -0.30 2.81
N ALA A 70 -10.55 0.99 2.48
CA ALA A 70 -11.05 2.04 3.35
C ALA A 70 -12.48 1.76 3.85
N ALA A 71 -13.39 1.39 2.95
CA ALA A 71 -14.76 1.02 3.32
C ALA A 71 -14.80 -0.24 4.21
N TYR A 72 -13.97 -1.24 3.93
CA TYR A 72 -13.88 -2.44 4.76
C TYR A 72 -13.37 -2.12 6.18
N LEU A 73 -12.30 -1.32 6.31
CA LEU A 73 -11.78 -0.88 7.60
C LEU A 73 -12.81 -0.07 8.38
N ASP A 74 -13.63 0.71 7.69
CA ASP A 74 -14.70 1.49 8.30
C ASP A 74 -15.76 0.61 8.95
N ALA A 75 -16.11 -0.50 8.29
CA ALA A 75 -17.07 -1.48 8.79
C ALA A 75 -16.50 -2.44 9.85
N THR A 76 -15.18 -2.55 9.98
CA THR A 76 -14.50 -3.48 10.91
C THR A 76 -13.48 -2.80 11.84
N PRO A 77 -13.85 -1.75 12.60
CA PRO A 77 -12.91 -1.03 13.46
C PRO A 77 -12.30 -1.90 14.56
N GLU A 78 -12.95 -2.99 14.97
CA GLU A 78 -12.47 -3.94 15.98
C GLU A 78 -11.13 -4.60 15.62
N LEU A 79 -10.75 -4.61 14.33
CA LEU A 79 -9.46 -5.15 13.89
C LEU A 79 -8.26 -4.28 14.31
N TYR A 80 -8.46 -2.97 14.50
CA TYR A 80 -7.37 -2.02 14.68
C TYR A 80 -7.60 -0.92 15.72
N ARG A 81 -8.81 -0.76 16.25
CA ARG A 81 -9.10 0.25 17.29
C ARG A 81 -8.19 0.05 18.49
N ASP A 82 -7.54 1.12 18.91
CA ASP A 82 -6.55 1.16 20.00
C ASP A 82 -5.33 0.22 19.81
N ARG A 83 -5.13 -0.29 18.58
CA ARG A 83 -4.05 -1.20 18.20
C ARG A 83 -3.02 -0.52 17.27
N ALA A 84 -1.89 -1.17 17.07
CA ALA A 84 -0.83 -0.75 16.14
C ALA A 84 -1.09 -1.30 14.73
N VAL A 85 -1.01 -0.41 13.74
CA VAL A 85 -1.25 -0.69 12.31
C VAL A 85 -0.01 -0.33 11.49
N LEU A 86 0.37 -1.19 10.56
CA LEU A 86 1.38 -0.93 9.55
C LEU A 86 0.73 -0.90 8.17
N GLU A 87 1.01 0.10 7.36
CA GLU A 87 0.70 0.09 5.93
C GLU A 87 1.99 0.00 5.11
N LEU A 88 2.07 -1.01 4.25
CA LEU A 88 3.18 -1.21 3.32
C LEU A 88 2.83 -0.63 1.95
N GLY A 89 3.75 0.10 1.32
CA GLY A 89 3.52 0.67 -0.01
C GLY A 89 2.29 1.57 -0.06
N ALA A 90 2.19 2.48 0.91
CA ALA A 90 0.99 3.25 1.19
C ALA A 90 0.56 4.15 0.01
N GLY A 91 1.51 4.62 -0.81
CA GLY A 91 1.28 5.56 -1.91
C GLY A 91 0.64 6.85 -1.41
N GLY A 92 -0.69 6.93 -1.54
CA GLY A 92 -1.49 8.02 -0.99
C GLY A 92 -1.82 7.90 0.50
N GLY A 93 -1.78 6.69 1.06
CA GLY A 93 -2.01 6.37 2.48
C GLY A 93 -3.48 6.26 2.89
N LEU A 94 -4.41 6.13 1.94
CA LEU A 94 -5.85 6.16 2.25
C LEU A 94 -6.27 5.12 3.32
N PRO A 95 -5.94 3.82 3.22
CA PRO A 95 -6.31 2.82 4.23
C PRO A 95 -5.79 3.16 5.63
N GLY A 96 -4.52 3.51 5.77
CA GLY A 96 -3.93 3.86 7.07
C GLY A 96 -4.45 5.19 7.63
N LEU A 97 -4.77 6.17 6.78
CA LEU A 97 -5.45 7.41 7.18
C LEU A 97 -6.84 7.12 7.75
N VAL A 98 -7.62 6.25 7.11
CA VAL A 98 -8.91 5.80 7.64
C VAL A 98 -8.72 5.09 8.98
N ALA A 99 -7.72 4.21 9.10
CA ALA A 99 -7.45 3.51 10.35
C ALA A 99 -7.17 4.48 11.53
N VAL A 100 -6.33 5.51 11.34
CA VAL A 100 -6.07 6.50 12.41
C VAL A 100 -7.31 7.33 12.73
N LEU A 101 -8.06 7.77 11.71
CA LEU A 101 -9.27 8.56 11.90
C LEU A 101 -10.37 7.78 12.64
N ASN A 102 -10.38 6.46 12.49
CA ASN A 102 -11.32 5.56 13.17
C ASN A 102 -10.83 5.08 14.54
N GLY A 103 -9.68 5.55 15.00
CA GLY A 103 -9.20 5.34 16.37
C GLY A 103 -8.16 4.23 16.52
N ALA A 104 -7.37 3.94 15.48
CA ALA A 104 -6.12 3.19 15.69
C ALA A 104 -5.26 3.86 16.78
N GLY A 105 -4.57 3.03 17.56
CA GLY A 105 -3.68 3.50 18.63
C GLY A 105 -2.38 4.07 18.08
N ARG A 106 -1.82 3.41 17.06
CA ARG A 106 -0.64 3.85 16.30
C ARG A 106 -0.76 3.38 14.85
N VAL A 107 -0.38 4.22 13.89
CA VAL A 107 -0.32 3.88 12.48
C VAL A 107 1.06 4.25 11.93
N VAL A 108 1.74 3.29 11.34
CA VAL A 108 3.01 3.50 10.65
C VAL A 108 2.74 3.34 9.15
N LEU A 109 2.79 4.45 8.42
CA LEU A 109 2.64 4.47 6.97
C LEU A 109 4.03 4.36 6.34
N THR A 110 4.20 3.42 5.41
CA THR A 110 5.49 3.20 4.77
C THR A 110 5.39 3.16 3.26
N ASP A 111 6.43 3.69 2.60
CA ASP A 111 6.64 3.55 1.16
C ASP A 111 8.15 3.42 0.88
N TYR A 112 8.52 3.20 -0.38
CA TYR A 112 9.92 3.18 -0.80
C TYR A 112 10.64 4.46 -0.33
N PRO A 113 11.91 4.38 0.14
CA PRO A 113 12.64 5.52 0.70
C PRO A 113 13.10 6.52 -0.37
N ASP A 114 12.14 7.03 -1.13
CA ASP A 114 12.27 8.16 -2.05
C ASP A 114 11.69 9.42 -1.39
N ALA A 115 12.46 10.50 -1.42
CA ALA A 115 12.10 11.73 -0.71
C ALA A 115 10.76 12.33 -1.19
N ALA A 116 10.42 12.20 -2.47
CA ALA A 116 9.17 12.75 -3.01
C ALA A 116 7.95 11.90 -2.59
N LEU A 117 8.10 10.57 -2.56
CA LEU A 117 7.05 9.67 -2.05
C LEU A 117 6.77 9.92 -0.56
N ILE A 118 7.83 9.98 0.25
CA ILE A 118 7.69 10.20 1.69
C ILE A 118 7.10 11.58 2.00
N ALA A 119 7.60 12.64 1.36
CA ALA A 119 7.04 13.99 1.52
C ALA A 119 5.58 14.09 1.07
N ASN A 120 5.15 13.25 0.12
CA ASN A 120 3.75 13.18 -0.28
C ASN A 120 2.86 12.52 0.75
N LEU A 121 3.32 11.41 1.31
CA LEU A 121 2.61 10.70 2.35
C LEU A 121 2.48 11.57 3.61
N GLU A 122 3.55 12.28 4.00
CA GLU A 122 3.55 13.29 5.07
C GLU A 122 2.53 14.41 4.79
N HIS A 123 2.48 14.93 3.56
CA HIS A 123 1.50 15.95 3.18
C HIS A 123 0.06 15.45 3.32
N ASN A 124 -0.22 14.22 2.91
CA ASN A 124 -1.57 13.64 3.06
C ASN A 124 -1.92 13.43 4.55
N VAL A 125 -0.96 13.06 5.40
CA VAL A 125 -1.16 13.02 6.85
C VAL A 125 -1.48 14.41 7.40
N GLU A 126 -0.73 15.43 7.01
CA GLU A 126 -0.91 16.82 7.47
C GLU A 126 -2.29 17.38 7.08
N GLU A 127 -2.76 17.11 5.86
CA GLU A 127 -4.04 17.59 5.35
C GLU A 127 -5.24 16.91 6.04
N ASN A 128 -5.14 15.61 6.37
CA ASN A 128 -6.30 14.82 6.77
C ASN A 128 -6.36 14.45 8.24
N VAL A 129 -5.23 14.39 8.94
CA VAL A 129 -5.18 13.92 10.34
C VAL A 129 -5.27 15.10 11.30
N PRO A 130 -6.31 15.17 12.16
CA PRO A 130 -6.44 16.22 13.16
C PRO A 130 -5.22 16.29 14.08
N ALA A 131 -4.85 17.49 14.54
CA ALA A 131 -3.68 17.71 15.38
C ALA A 131 -3.60 16.79 16.62
N ALA A 132 -4.75 16.48 17.23
CA ALA A 132 -4.85 15.57 18.39
C ALA A 132 -4.48 14.12 18.08
N LEU A 133 -4.51 13.71 16.81
CA LEU A 133 -4.20 12.35 16.35
C LEU A 133 -2.84 12.25 15.65
N LYS A 134 -2.19 13.36 15.29
CA LYS A 134 -0.91 13.35 14.56
C LYS A 134 0.19 12.58 15.30
N GLY A 135 0.24 12.65 16.63
CA GLY A 135 1.18 11.87 17.44
C GLY A 135 0.99 10.35 17.37
N ARG A 136 -0.08 9.87 16.72
CA ARG A 136 -0.34 8.45 16.48
C ARG A 136 0.12 7.99 15.11
N VAL A 137 0.61 8.87 14.24
CA VAL A 137 0.99 8.53 12.86
C VAL A 137 2.47 8.77 12.66
N ASP A 138 3.19 7.76 12.17
CA ASP A 138 4.55 7.91 11.68
C ASP A 138 4.59 7.63 10.18
N VAL A 139 5.39 8.41 9.44
CA VAL A 139 5.69 8.15 8.04
C VAL A 139 7.16 7.73 7.93
N LYS A 140 7.43 6.59 7.31
CA LYS A 140 8.79 6.03 7.21
C LYS A 140 9.08 5.47 5.83
N GLY A 141 10.29 5.73 5.33
CA GLY A 141 10.83 5.00 4.19
C GLY A 141 11.15 3.55 4.58
N TYR A 142 10.70 2.58 3.79
CA TYR A 142 10.92 1.16 4.04
C TYR A 142 10.99 0.35 2.75
N ILE A 143 11.96 -0.55 2.69
CA ILE A 143 12.12 -1.52 1.60
C ILE A 143 11.64 -2.87 2.13
N TRP A 144 10.71 -3.50 1.42
CA TRP A 144 10.16 -4.79 1.82
C TRP A 144 11.27 -5.85 1.99
N GLY A 145 11.09 -6.76 2.94
CA GLY A 145 12.07 -7.78 3.34
C GLY A 145 13.20 -7.29 4.25
N GLN A 146 13.38 -5.97 4.42
CA GLN A 146 14.37 -5.42 5.35
C GLN A 146 13.99 -5.66 6.82
N PRO A 147 14.95 -5.58 7.76
CA PRO A 147 14.66 -5.68 9.19
C PRO A 147 13.56 -4.69 9.63
N VAL A 148 12.58 -5.17 10.40
CA VAL A 148 11.40 -4.40 10.81
C VAL A 148 11.58 -3.64 12.13
N GLN A 149 12.72 -3.81 12.80
CA GLN A 149 13.04 -3.16 14.08
C GLN A 149 12.81 -1.65 14.05
N PRO A 150 13.21 -0.91 12.98
CA PRO A 150 12.93 0.53 12.90
C PRO A 150 11.45 0.87 12.78
N LEU A 151 10.60 -0.07 12.36
CA LEU A 151 9.14 0.13 12.25
C LEU A 151 8.44 -0.13 13.58
N VAL A 152 8.89 -1.13 14.34
CA VAL A 152 8.28 -1.54 15.62
C VAL A 152 8.82 -0.78 16.83
N GLU A 153 9.89 -0.01 16.68
CA GLU A 153 10.45 0.82 17.74
C GLU A 153 9.41 1.82 18.26
N GLY A 154 9.13 1.77 19.57
CA GLY A 154 8.18 2.65 20.23
C GLY A 154 6.71 2.23 20.11
N LEU A 155 6.42 1.05 19.55
CA LEU A 155 5.09 0.45 19.63
C LEU A 155 4.79 -0.03 21.06
N PRO A 156 3.51 0.00 21.49
CA PRO A 156 3.09 -0.54 22.78
C PRO A 156 3.08 -2.09 22.81
N SER A 157 3.28 -2.75 21.67
CA SER A 157 3.24 -4.20 21.47
C SER A 157 4.48 -4.71 20.75
N GLU A 158 4.76 -6.01 20.84
CA GLU A 158 5.86 -6.68 20.13
C GLU A 158 5.56 -6.91 18.62
N GLY A 159 4.94 -5.92 17.96
CA GLY A 159 4.55 -5.99 16.55
C GLY A 159 3.24 -5.25 16.26
N PHE A 160 2.81 -5.31 15.01
CA PHE A 160 1.56 -4.72 14.52
C PHE A 160 0.41 -5.73 14.60
N GLN A 161 -0.73 -5.35 15.16
CA GLN A 161 -1.92 -6.22 15.14
C GLN A 161 -2.59 -6.24 13.76
N LEU A 162 -2.40 -5.20 12.96
CA LEU A 162 -2.87 -5.14 11.59
C LEU A 162 -1.76 -4.70 10.64
N ILE A 163 -1.55 -5.45 9.57
CA ILE A 163 -0.71 -5.04 8.46
C ILE A 163 -1.58 -4.92 7.21
N ILE A 164 -1.48 -3.78 6.52
CA ILE A 164 -2.27 -3.40 5.35
C ILE A 164 -1.38 -3.52 4.10
N LEU A 165 -1.83 -4.34 3.14
CA LEU A 165 -1.26 -4.43 1.80
C LEU A 165 -2.34 -4.02 0.80
N SER A 166 -2.34 -2.74 0.42
CA SER A 166 -3.28 -2.21 -0.56
C SER A 166 -2.65 -2.20 -1.95
N ASP A 167 -3.08 -3.15 -2.77
CA ASP A 167 -2.76 -3.29 -4.19
C ASP A 167 -1.27 -3.52 -4.49
N LEU A 168 -0.59 -4.34 -3.68
CA LEU A 168 0.85 -4.59 -3.82
C LEU A 168 1.21 -5.90 -4.54
N VAL A 169 0.26 -6.84 -4.63
CA VAL A 169 0.54 -8.22 -5.07
C VAL A 169 0.84 -8.33 -6.57
N PHE A 170 0.65 -7.27 -7.36
CA PHE A 170 1.05 -7.27 -8.77
C PHE A 170 2.58 -7.32 -8.96
N ASN A 171 3.37 -6.95 -7.95
CA ASN A 171 4.82 -7.00 -8.00
C ASN A 171 5.31 -8.41 -7.63
N HIS A 172 5.16 -9.35 -8.58
CA HIS A 172 5.44 -10.77 -8.37
C HIS A 172 6.84 -11.08 -7.84
N SER A 173 7.84 -10.25 -8.20
CA SER A 173 9.22 -10.39 -7.73
C SER A 173 9.41 -10.11 -6.24
N GLN A 174 8.46 -9.40 -5.62
CA GLN A 174 8.55 -8.92 -4.25
C GLN A 174 7.66 -9.68 -3.26
N HIS A 175 6.92 -10.70 -3.71
CA HIS A 175 6.03 -11.46 -2.83
C HIS A 175 6.74 -12.02 -1.60
N GLU A 176 7.93 -12.57 -1.80
CA GLU A 176 8.74 -13.14 -0.72
C GLU A 176 9.16 -12.06 0.28
N ALA A 177 9.63 -10.91 -0.21
CA ALA A 177 10.03 -9.79 0.62
C ALA A 177 8.84 -9.22 1.43
N LEU A 178 7.66 -9.10 0.80
CA LEU A 178 6.43 -8.68 1.47
C LEU A 178 6.02 -9.66 2.58
N LEU A 179 6.01 -10.97 2.30
CA LEU A 179 5.66 -11.99 3.29
C LEU A 179 6.65 -12.01 4.46
N GLN A 180 7.96 -11.83 4.20
CA GLN A 180 8.97 -11.73 5.24
C GLN A 180 8.78 -10.50 6.13
N THR A 181 8.44 -9.34 5.56
CA THR A 181 8.06 -8.16 6.35
C THR A 181 6.84 -8.45 7.21
N CYS A 182 5.80 -9.07 6.64
CA CYS A 182 4.58 -9.40 7.36
C CYS A 182 4.87 -10.36 8.52
N GLU A 183 5.66 -11.41 8.29
CA GLU A 183 6.06 -12.38 9.30
C GLU A 183 6.81 -11.75 10.48
N ARG A 184 7.78 -10.88 10.18
CA ARG A 184 8.60 -10.26 11.23
C ARG A 184 7.88 -9.14 11.96
N GLY A 185 6.96 -8.46 11.27
CA GLY A 185 6.26 -7.28 11.78
C GLY A 185 4.95 -7.59 12.49
N LEU A 186 4.31 -8.72 12.23
CA LEU A 186 3.02 -9.06 12.82
C LEU A 186 3.19 -9.40 14.31
N ALA A 187 2.30 -8.87 15.14
CA ALA A 187 2.25 -9.23 16.55
C ALA A 187 1.87 -10.72 16.72
N SER A 188 2.35 -11.33 17.80
CA SER A 188 2.04 -12.72 18.18
C SER A 188 0.63 -12.93 18.76
N ASP A 189 -0.28 -11.98 18.55
CA ASP A 189 -1.67 -12.02 19.03
C ASP A 189 -2.51 -12.93 18.13
N GLU A 190 -3.48 -13.68 18.69
CA GLU A 190 -4.37 -14.57 17.93
C GLU A 190 -5.22 -13.78 16.92
N ASP A 191 -5.55 -12.53 17.27
CA ASP A 191 -6.35 -11.65 16.42
C ASP A 191 -5.52 -10.92 15.35
N ALA A 192 -4.18 -10.95 15.46
CA ALA A 192 -3.32 -10.23 14.55
C ALA A 192 -3.45 -10.78 13.14
N SER A 193 -3.58 -9.88 12.15
CA SER A 193 -3.75 -10.31 10.77
C SER A 193 -3.16 -9.35 9.75
N VAL A 194 -2.90 -9.89 8.57
CA VAL A 194 -2.53 -9.13 7.38
C VAL A 194 -3.77 -9.06 6.49
N LEU A 195 -4.13 -7.87 6.05
CA LEU A 195 -5.22 -7.64 5.11
C LEU A 195 -4.62 -7.26 3.75
N VAL A 196 -5.04 -7.95 2.70
CA VAL A 196 -4.54 -7.80 1.34
C VAL A 196 -5.71 -7.50 0.43
N PHE A 197 -5.77 -6.28 -0.12
CA PHE A 197 -6.78 -5.91 -1.11
C PHE A 197 -6.09 -5.62 -2.42
N TYR A 198 -6.58 -6.13 -3.54
CA TYR A 198 -5.92 -5.93 -4.83
C TYR A 198 -6.90 -6.03 -5.99
N THR A 199 -6.48 -5.47 -7.12
CA THR A 199 -7.14 -5.68 -8.42
C THR A 199 -6.17 -6.40 -9.35
N HIS A 200 -6.68 -7.27 -10.22
CA HIS A 200 -5.85 -7.91 -11.24
C HIS A 200 -5.50 -6.90 -12.36
N HIS A 201 -4.36 -6.23 -12.24
CA HIS A 201 -3.87 -5.24 -13.22
C HIS A 201 -3.63 -5.84 -14.61
N ARG A 202 -3.24 -7.11 -14.66
CA ARG A 202 -3.00 -7.87 -15.88
C ARG A 202 -3.80 -9.15 -15.80
N PRO A 203 -5.04 -9.20 -16.34
CA PRO A 203 -5.91 -10.37 -16.22
C PRO A 203 -5.25 -11.69 -16.65
N HIS A 204 -4.42 -11.65 -17.69
CA HIS A 204 -3.67 -12.82 -18.18
C HIS A 204 -2.57 -13.30 -17.21
N LEU A 205 -2.13 -12.46 -16.27
CA LEU A 205 -1.19 -12.79 -15.20
C LEU A 205 -1.88 -12.93 -13.84
N ALA A 206 -3.21 -12.99 -13.78
CA ALA A 206 -3.94 -13.15 -12.52
C ALA A 206 -3.44 -14.36 -11.70
N HIS A 207 -3.06 -15.44 -12.38
CA HIS A 207 -2.45 -16.61 -11.75
C HIS A 207 -1.17 -16.27 -10.96
N ARG A 208 -0.37 -15.31 -11.43
CA ARG A 208 0.83 -14.85 -10.73
C ARG A 208 0.51 -14.01 -9.50
N ASP A 209 -0.57 -13.23 -9.52
CA ASP A 209 -1.02 -12.55 -8.30
C ASP A 209 -1.40 -13.59 -7.23
N MET A 210 -2.01 -14.70 -7.64
CA MET A 210 -2.37 -15.81 -6.74
C MET A 210 -1.15 -16.57 -6.17
N GLU A 211 0.03 -16.48 -6.80
CA GLU A 211 1.26 -17.08 -6.25
C GLU A 211 1.63 -16.46 -4.89
N PHE A 212 1.23 -15.21 -4.61
CA PHE A 212 1.41 -14.60 -3.29
C PHE A 212 0.75 -15.44 -2.20
N PHE A 213 -0.52 -15.83 -2.41
CA PHE A 213 -1.29 -16.64 -1.46
C PHE A 213 -0.86 -18.11 -1.44
N ALA A 214 -0.24 -18.61 -2.52
CA ALA A 214 0.36 -19.94 -2.51
C ALA A 214 1.59 -19.95 -1.59
N LYS A 215 2.52 -19.00 -1.79
CA LYS A 215 3.71 -18.82 -0.95
C LYS A 215 3.36 -18.55 0.51
N ALA A 216 2.33 -17.74 0.76
CA ALA A 216 1.83 -17.51 2.11
C ALA A 216 1.39 -18.82 2.78
N ARG A 217 0.62 -19.66 2.09
CA ARG A 217 0.21 -20.97 2.63
C ARG A 217 1.39 -21.90 2.87
N GLU A 218 2.37 -21.92 1.97
CA GLU A 218 3.63 -22.67 2.16
C GLU A 218 4.41 -22.18 3.40
N GLY A 219 4.38 -20.88 3.67
CA GLY A 219 4.93 -20.26 4.88
C GLY A 219 4.07 -20.40 6.14
N GLY A 220 3.01 -21.21 6.12
CA GLY A 220 2.16 -21.50 7.28
C GLY A 220 1.06 -20.46 7.58
N TRP A 221 0.73 -19.61 6.62
CA TRP A 221 -0.39 -18.65 6.75
C TRP A 221 -1.72 -19.28 6.36
N VAL A 222 -2.75 -19.02 7.17
CA VAL A 222 -4.14 -19.28 6.77
C VAL A 222 -4.62 -18.09 5.96
N CYS A 223 -4.97 -18.32 4.69
CA CYS A 223 -5.43 -17.29 3.76
C CYS A 223 -6.92 -17.49 3.47
N GLU A 224 -7.73 -16.49 3.78
CA GLU A 224 -9.20 -16.49 3.63
C GLU A 224 -9.62 -15.30 2.76
N GLU A 225 -10.43 -15.53 1.72
CA GLU A 225 -11.04 -14.44 0.96
C GLU A 225 -12.21 -13.88 1.76
N ILE A 226 -12.19 -12.57 2.01
CA ILE A 226 -13.16 -11.86 2.87
C ILE A 226 -14.02 -10.87 2.09
N LEU A 227 -13.61 -10.52 0.87
CA LEU A 227 -14.33 -9.57 0.02
C LEU A 227 -14.10 -9.87 -1.46
N THR A 228 -15.16 -9.78 -2.24
CA THR A 228 -15.08 -9.57 -3.69
C THR A 228 -16.06 -8.46 -4.05
N ARG A 229 -15.56 -7.31 -4.54
CA ARG A 229 -16.39 -6.12 -4.81
C ARG A 229 -16.09 -5.55 -6.18
N ARG A 230 -17.15 -5.29 -6.95
CA ARG A 230 -17.05 -4.66 -8.28
C ARG A 230 -17.25 -3.15 -8.20
N PHE A 231 -16.44 -2.40 -8.92
CA PHE A 231 -16.51 -0.95 -9.06
C PHE A 231 -16.86 -0.58 -10.50
N ALA A 232 -17.38 0.62 -10.72
CA ALA A 232 -17.44 1.17 -12.07
C ALA A 232 -16.01 1.39 -12.60
N PRO A 233 -15.72 1.15 -13.88
CA PRO A 233 -14.41 1.44 -14.45
C PRO A 233 -14.15 2.94 -14.35
N MET A 234 -13.08 3.34 -13.67
CA MET A 234 -12.70 4.76 -13.58
C MET A 234 -12.20 5.29 -14.94
N PHE A 235 -11.72 4.40 -15.82
CA PHE A 235 -11.31 4.69 -17.20
C PHE A 235 -11.88 3.62 -18.16
N PRO A 236 -13.02 3.89 -18.82
CA PRO A 236 -13.70 2.94 -19.69
C PRO A 236 -12.87 2.51 -20.91
N GLU A 237 -11.98 3.37 -21.42
CA GLU A 237 -11.23 3.13 -22.67
C GLU A 237 -9.99 2.24 -22.52
N ASP A 238 -9.67 1.81 -21.30
CA ASP A 238 -8.45 1.05 -21.00
C ASP A 238 -8.53 -0.43 -21.50
N SER A 239 -7.40 -1.01 -21.88
CA SER A 239 -7.33 -2.37 -22.44
C SER A 239 -7.47 -3.50 -21.41
N GLY A 240 -8.00 -4.66 -21.82
CA GLY A 240 -8.20 -5.85 -20.96
C GLY A 240 -9.64 -6.01 -20.44
N SER A 241 -9.96 -7.18 -19.87
CA SER A 241 -11.32 -7.49 -19.37
C SER A 241 -11.76 -6.49 -18.30
N GLU A 242 -12.81 -5.72 -18.61
CA GLU A 242 -13.41 -4.74 -17.72
C GLU A 242 -13.83 -5.39 -16.39
N ASP A 243 -14.43 -6.57 -16.45
CA ASP A 243 -14.86 -7.32 -15.26
C ASP A 243 -13.71 -7.61 -14.31
N VAL A 244 -12.52 -7.89 -14.84
CA VAL A 244 -11.34 -8.20 -14.04
C VAL A 244 -10.71 -6.92 -13.47
N ARG A 245 -10.69 -5.83 -14.25
CA ARG A 245 -10.15 -4.53 -13.80
C ARG A 245 -11.09 -3.78 -12.86
N ALA A 246 -12.38 -4.11 -12.88
CA ALA A 246 -13.40 -3.54 -12.02
C ALA A 246 -13.52 -4.28 -10.67
N THR A 247 -12.96 -5.48 -10.54
CA THR A 247 -13.15 -6.32 -9.36
C THR A 247 -11.97 -6.22 -8.41
N VAL A 248 -12.25 -5.76 -7.19
CA VAL A 248 -11.32 -5.79 -6.06
C VAL A 248 -11.56 -7.06 -5.26
N HIS A 249 -10.48 -7.76 -4.95
CA HIS A 249 -10.46 -8.91 -4.05
C HIS A 249 -9.84 -8.49 -2.72
N GLY A 250 -10.41 -8.92 -1.61
CA GLY A 250 -9.90 -8.73 -0.26
C GLY A 250 -9.64 -10.07 0.42
N TRP A 251 -8.47 -10.21 1.01
CA TRP A 251 -8.01 -11.42 1.69
C TRP A 251 -7.51 -11.10 3.09
N ARG A 252 -7.76 -12.00 4.04
CA ARG A 252 -7.20 -11.98 5.39
C ARG A 252 -6.22 -13.13 5.56
N LEU A 253 -5.03 -12.81 6.03
CA LEU A 253 -3.96 -13.75 6.36
C LEU A 253 -3.75 -13.76 7.87
N ARG A 254 -3.72 -14.96 8.46
CA ARG A 254 -3.50 -15.17 9.91
C ARG A 254 -2.47 -16.27 10.14
N ARG A 255 -1.76 -16.19 11.26
CA ARG A 255 -0.89 -17.28 11.74
C ARG A 255 -1.73 -18.30 12.51
N VAL A 256 -1.42 -19.58 12.33
CA VAL A 256 -1.87 -20.61 13.25
C VAL A 256 -0.92 -20.58 14.44
N LEU A 257 -1.39 -20.12 15.60
CA LEU A 257 -0.62 -20.27 16.82
C LEU A 257 -0.60 -21.77 17.15
N GLU A 258 0.58 -22.36 17.23
CA GLU A 258 0.72 -23.71 17.76
C GLU A 258 0.20 -23.70 19.20
N GLN A 259 -0.88 -24.43 19.46
CA GLN A 259 -1.30 -24.69 20.83
C GLN A 259 -0.17 -25.45 21.51
N LYS A 260 0.55 -24.78 22.42
CA LYS A 260 1.49 -25.45 23.30
C LYS A 260 0.72 -26.55 24.01
N SER A 261 1.02 -27.80 23.67
CA SER A 261 0.52 -28.96 24.39
C SER A 261 1.22 -28.95 25.73
N TRP A 262 0.46 -28.70 26.80
CA TRP A 262 0.93 -28.74 28.19
C TRP A 262 1.11 -30.19 28.64
#